data_AF-A0A0C4F945-F1
#
_entry.id   AF-A0A0C4F945-F1
#
_cell.length_a   1.000
_cell.length_b   1.000
_cell.length_c   1.000
_cell.angle_alpha   90.00
_cell.angle_beta   90.00
_cell.angle_gamma   90.00
#
_symmetry.space_group_name_H-M   'P 1'
#
loop_
_entity.id
_entity.type
_entity.pdbx_description
1 polymer ?
#
loop_
_entity_poly.entity_id
_entity_poly.type
_entity_poly.pdbx_seq_one_letter_code
_entity_poly.pdbx_strand_id
1 'polypeptide(L)'
;MAPVVSTLRRQSHPFFSRAPFDITKTLPPVITPGSSYGQLMFESTLAFLDTKTGEDVNMKVKLQGYGSTATSLLEDKIYFLLGRVIALNAKTPPVFYFEQELTFPIADSEGYLISLANKAGCYGFGVVISKAEEKDDSSATSTFNNLLVKIRHTDYDVQTRNSVSFIVQYKVAGNRNLAKTFGLFQVGREVLISGYIAGYNIEQHMLQVNALSVSLSSGYSSSSAAVNAAEPSPVAGNRRRPIQIDFGSDEENGDDAPQVPVGTSNFVQQTPQEDNPAALQTDLASTRETPQAPQKKRKHTKRNTQPTPEKVPALVTDSSIV
;
A
#
# COMPACT_ATOMS: atom_id res chain seq x y z
N MET A 1 0.98 27.57 -23.59
CA MET A 1 -0.15 27.67 -22.65
C MET A 1 0.42 27.88 -21.27
N ALA A 2 -0.17 28.75 -20.44
CA ALA A 2 0.16 28.79 -19.02
C ALA A 2 -0.39 27.53 -18.33
N PRO A 3 0.28 26.97 -17.30
CA PRO A 3 -0.26 25.85 -16.55
C PRO A 3 -1.55 26.26 -15.84
N VAL A 4 -2.59 25.44 -15.96
CA VAL A 4 -3.83 25.62 -15.19
C VAL A 4 -3.49 25.39 -13.72
N VAL A 5 -3.60 26.44 -12.90
CA VAL A 5 -3.40 26.35 -11.46
C VAL A 5 -4.45 25.40 -10.89
N SER A 6 -4.00 24.31 -10.27
CA SER A 6 -4.89 23.31 -9.69
C SER A 6 -5.80 23.96 -8.63
N THR A 7 -7.11 23.78 -8.81
CA THR A 7 -8.12 24.22 -7.85
C THR A 7 -8.30 23.23 -6.68
N LEU A 8 -7.56 22.11 -6.66
CA LEU A 8 -7.50 21.19 -5.51
C LEU A 8 -6.75 21.82 -4.32
N ARG A 9 -7.42 22.75 -3.63
CA ARG A 9 -7.03 23.25 -2.30
C ARG A 9 -7.56 22.38 -1.16
N ARG A 10 -8.01 21.16 -1.42
CA ARG A 10 -8.36 20.19 -0.36
C ARG A 10 -7.10 19.43 0.06
N GLN A 11 -6.55 19.82 1.21
CA GLN A 11 -5.55 19.02 1.91
C GLN A 11 -6.12 17.62 2.17
N SER A 12 -5.29 16.60 1.96
CA SER A 12 -5.61 15.21 2.29
C SER A 12 -4.61 14.73 3.34
N HIS A 13 -5.15 14.09 4.38
CA HIS A 13 -4.47 13.60 5.55
C HIS A 13 -4.97 12.17 5.78
N PRO A 14 -4.65 11.23 4.88
CA PRO A 14 -5.18 9.88 4.93
C PRO A 14 -4.67 9.12 6.16
N PHE A 15 -5.51 8.24 6.68
CA PHE A 15 -5.18 7.32 7.76
C PHE A 15 -5.02 5.91 7.20
N PHE A 16 -3.80 5.41 7.18
CA PHE A 16 -3.45 4.07 6.68
C PHE A 16 -3.38 3.06 7.82
N SER A 17 -3.67 1.81 7.50
CA SER A 17 -3.53 0.69 8.42
C SER A 17 -3.09 -0.57 7.68
N ARG A 18 -2.41 -1.45 8.41
CA ARG A 18 -2.04 -2.80 8.00
C ARG A 18 -2.36 -3.74 9.16
N ALA A 19 -3.14 -4.78 8.89
CA ALA A 19 -3.64 -5.66 9.95
C ALA A 19 -3.94 -7.06 9.40
N PRO A 20 -3.87 -8.10 10.24
CA PRO A 20 -4.58 -9.34 9.98
C PRO A 20 -6.09 -9.11 10.16
N PHE A 21 -6.89 -9.66 9.25
CA PHE A 21 -8.35 -9.63 9.25
C PHE A 21 -8.88 -11.04 9.03
N ASP A 22 -9.76 -11.48 9.93
CA ASP A 22 -10.59 -12.67 9.76
C ASP A 22 -11.84 -12.29 8.94
N ILE A 23 -12.06 -12.95 7.81
CA ILE A 23 -13.15 -12.63 6.89
C ILE A 23 -14.41 -13.39 7.32
N THR A 24 -15.24 -12.71 8.10
CA THR A 24 -16.47 -13.29 8.66
C THR A 24 -17.62 -13.32 7.64
N LYS A 25 -17.54 -12.55 6.55
CA LYS A 25 -18.51 -12.61 5.46
C LYS A 25 -18.01 -12.00 4.15
N THR A 26 -18.34 -12.64 3.02
CA THR A 26 -18.23 -12.11 1.67
C THR A 26 -19.58 -11.55 1.23
N LEU A 27 -19.60 -10.31 0.74
CA LEU A 27 -20.81 -9.64 0.26
C LEU A 27 -20.85 -9.62 -1.27
N PRO A 28 -22.05 -9.53 -1.89
CA PRO A 28 -22.18 -9.43 -3.34
C PRO A 28 -21.34 -8.28 -3.92
N PRO A 29 -20.47 -8.54 -4.91
CA PRO A 29 -19.57 -7.52 -5.46
C PRO A 29 -20.32 -6.55 -6.38
N VAL A 30 -19.88 -5.29 -6.42
CA VAL A 30 -20.39 -4.27 -7.34
C VAL A 30 -19.51 -4.24 -8.59
N ILE A 31 -19.85 -5.10 -9.56
CA ILE A 31 -19.18 -5.20 -10.87
C ILE A 31 -20.14 -4.69 -11.95
N THR A 32 -19.69 -3.75 -12.78
CA THR A 32 -20.49 -3.23 -13.90
C THR A 32 -20.68 -4.34 -14.96
N PRO A 33 -21.89 -4.51 -15.54
CA PRO A 33 -22.11 -5.48 -16.61
C PRO A 33 -21.12 -5.32 -17.76
N GLY A 34 -20.47 -6.42 -18.15
CA GLY A 34 -19.40 -6.43 -19.16
C GLY A 34 -17.98 -6.14 -18.63
N SER A 35 -17.82 -5.85 -17.34
CA SER A 35 -16.51 -5.79 -16.67
C SER A 35 -16.20 -7.11 -15.95
N SER A 36 -14.92 -7.45 -15.86
CA SER A 36 -14.41 -8.50 -14.95
C SER A 36 -13.92 -7.94 -13.60
N TYR A 37 -13.81 -6.62 -13.48
CA TYR A 37 -13.33 -5.91 -12.28
C TYR A 37 -14.39 -4.98 -11.70
N GLY A 38 -14.40 -4.85 -10.38
CA GLY A 38 -15.31 -3.98 -9.62
C GLY A 38 -14.95 -3.89 -8.15
N GLN A 39 -15.90 -3.41 -7.34
CA GLN A 39 -15.73 -3.33 -5.89
C GLN A 39 -16.12 -4.66 -5.24
N LEU A 40 -15.18 -5.27 -4.54
CA LEU A 40 -15.36 -6.44 -3.69
C LEU A 40 -15.61 -5.95 -2.27
N MET A 41 -16.55 -6.56 -1.54
CA MET A 41 -16.99 -6.09 -0.23
C MET A 41 -17.07 -7.25 0.76
N PHE A 42 -16.61 -7.03 1.99
CA PHE A 42 -16.54 -8.06 3.03
C PHE A 42 -16.89 -7.47 4.40
N GLU A 43 -17.38 -8.32 5.31
CA GLU A 43 -17.45 -8.03 6.74
C GLU A 43 -16.28 -8.72 7.45
N SER A 44 -15.74 -8.03 8.46
CA SER A 44 -14.63 -8.50 9.29
C SER A 44 -14.65 -7.76 10.63
N THR A 45 -13.67 -7.99 11.49
CA THR A 45 -13.49 -7.29 12.77
C THR A 45 -12.09 -6.69 12.90
N LEU A 46 -12.00 -5.55 13.58
CA LEU A 46 -10.78 -5.08 14.22
C LEU A 46 -10.78 -5.58 15.66
N ALA A 47 -9.82 -6.44 15.99
CA ALA A 47 -9.61 -6.94 17.34
C ALA A 47 -8.69 -6.02 18.13
N PHE A 48 -9.03 -5.77 19.39
CA PHE A 48 -8.20 -5.08 20.37
C PHE A 48 -8.50 -5.57 21.79
N LEU A 49 -7.56 -5.39 22.71
CA LEU A 49 -7.68 -5.91 24.07
C LEU A 49 -8.52 -4.97 24.96
N ASP A 50 -9.51 -5.48 25.69
CA ASP A 50 -10.11 -4.74 26.80
C ASP A 50 -9.09 -4.61 27.93
N THR A 51 -8.76 -3.38 28.32
CA THR A 51 -7.79 -3.10 29.39
C THR A 51 -8.28 -3.48 30.79
N LYS A 52 -9.56 -3.77 30.97
CA LYS A 52 -10.16 -4.17 32.25
C LYS A 52 -10.28 -5.69 32.41
N THR A 53 -10.71 -6.40 31.37
CA THR A 53 -10.90 -7.86 31.41
C THR A 53 -9.70 -8.64 30.88
N GLY A 54 -8.89 -8.03 30.00
CA GLY A 54 -7.83 -8.72 29.28
C GLY A 54 -8.33 -9.61 28.13
N GLU A 55 -9.59 -9.45 27.70
CA GLU A 55 -10.21 -10.23 26.62
C GLU A 55 -10.16 -9.51 25.27
N ASP A 56 -10.26 -10.26 24.19
CA ASP A 56 -10.29 -9.75 22.81
C ASP A 56 -11.67 -9.17 22.46
N VAL A 57 -11.75 -7.85 22.31
CA VAL A 57 -12.93 -7.13 21.82
C VAL A 57 -12.87 -7.03 20.30
N ASN A 58 -13.92 -7.54 19.65
CA ASN A 58 -14.06 -7.56 18.21
C ASN A 58 -15.03 -6.48 17.71
N MET A 59 -14.50 -5.38 17.18
CA MET A 59 -15.33 -4.32 16.58
C MET A 59 -15.52 -4.57 15.08
N LYS A 60 -16.78 -4.59 14.60
CA LYS A 60 -17.08 -4.74 13.17
C LYS A 60 -16.40 -3.66 12.31
N VAL A 61 -15.84 -4.09 11.18
CA VAL A 61 -15.29 -3.24 10.11
C VAL A 61 -15.83 -3.73 8.76
N LYS A 62 -15.99 -2.81 7.81
CA LYS A 62 -16.29 -3.16 6.41
C LYS A 62 -15.00 -3.14 5.61
N LEU A 63 -14.66 -4.22 4.94
CA LEU A 63 -13.50 -4.26 4.03
C LEU A 63 -13.98 -4.04 2.60
N GLN A 64 -13.24 -3.25 1.83
CA GLN A 64 -13.51 -3.02 0.41
C GLN A 64 -12.21 -3.05 -0.38
N GLY A 65 -12.20 -3.73 -1.52
CA GLY A 65 -11.06 -3.80 -2.43
C GLY A 65 -11.52 -3.69 -3.88
N TYR A 66 -10.67 -3.16 -4.75
CA TYR A 66 -10.93 -3.19 -6.18
C TYR A 66 -10.23 -4.39 -6.82
N GLY A 67 -11.00 -5.26 -7.46
CA GLY A 67 -10.49 -6.54 -7.95
C GLY A 67 -11.48 -7.28 -8.83
N SER A 68 -11.12 -8.52 -9.16
CA SER A 68 -11.99 -9.46 -9.87
C SER A 68 -12.57 -10.50 -8.92
N THR A 69 -13.64 -11.19 -9.29
CA THR A 69 -14.16 -12.31 -8.47
C THR A 69 -13.12 -13.41 -8.25
N ALA A 70 -12.19 -13.61 -9.20
CA ALA A 70 -11.09 -14.57 -9.10
C ALA A 70 -10.01 -14.17 -8.06
N THR A 71 -9.99 -12.91 -7.62
CA THR A 71 -9.07 -12.39 -6.58
C THR A 71 -9.80 -12.07 -5.27
N SER A 72 -11.05 -12.52 -5.12
CA SER A 72 -11.84 -12.30 -3.91
C SER A 72 -11.18 -12.92 -2.69
N LEU A 73 -11.31 -12.24 -1.54
CA LEU A 73 -11.11 -12.88 -0.25
C LEU A 73 -12.18 -13.96 -0.05
N LEU A 74 -11.86 -14.97 0.74
CA LEU A 74 -12.75 -16.07 1.09
C LEU A 74 -13.23 -15.90 2.53
N GLU A 75 -14.45 -16.37 2.83
CA GLU A 75 -14.94 -16.51 4.21
C GLU A 75 -14.09 -17.52 5.00
N ASP A 76 -14.04 -17.36 6.32
CA ASP A 76 -13.31 -18.22 7.28
C ASP A 76 -11.80 -18.37 6.98
N LYS A 77 -11.22 -17.33 6.35
CA LYS A 77 -9.78 -17.17 6.13
C LYS A 77 -9.27 -15.87 6.76
N ILE A 78 -8.04 -15.93 7.24
CA ILE A 78 -7.31 -14.77 7.76
C ILE A 78 -6.35 -14.24 6.69
N TYR A 79 -6.43 -12.94 6.40
CA TYR A 79 -5.52 -12.24 5.49
C TYR A 79 -4.83 -11.07 6.20
N PHE A 80 -3.54 -10.87 5.92
CA PHE A 80 -2.89 -9.60 6.20
C PHE A 80 -3.22 -8.63 5.04
N LEU A 81 -3.88 -7.52 5.36
CA LEU A 81 -4.28 -6.50 4.41
C LEU A 81 -3.61 -5.17 4.74
N LEU A 82 -3.21 -4.43 3.71
CA LEU A 82 -2.77 -3.04 3.81
C LEU A 82 -3.77 -2.15 3.09
N GLY A 83 -4.06 -0.98 3.65
CA GLY A 83 -5.04 -0.06 3.08
C GLY A 83 -5.21 1.25 3.83
N ARG A 84 -6.21 2.02 3.42
CA ARG A 84 -6.64 3.27 4.04
C ARG A 84 -7.97 3.07 4.78
N VAL A 85 -8.15 3.76 5.90
CA VAL A 85 -9.28 3.58 6.81
C VAL A 85 -10.07 4.88 6.94
N ILE A 86 -11.38 4.80 6.77
CA ILE A 86 -12.32 5.91 7.01
C ILE A 86 -13.23 5.53 8.19
N ALA A 87 -13.16 6.32 9.27
CA ALA A 87 -13.90 6.07 10.51
C ALA A 87 -14.72 7.33 10.93
N LEU A 88 -15.86 7.56 10.26
CA LEU A 88 -16.62 8.83 10.22
C LEU A 88 -17.15 9.43 11.55
N ASN A 89 -16.75 8.91 12.71
CA ASN A 89 -17.29 9.28 14.03
C ASN A 89 -18.83 9.28 14.13
N ALA A 90 -19.45 8.35 13.39
CA ALA A 90 -20.88 8.08 13.40
C ALA A 90 -21.14 6.66 13.91
N LYS A 91 -22.40 6.32 14.16
CA LYS A 91 -22.85 4.97 14.58
C LYS A 91 -22.83 3.98 13.40
N THR A 92 -21.70 3.90 12.70
CA THR A 92 -21.45 3.09 11.50
C THR A 92 -20.06 2.46 11.61
N PRO A 93 -19.87 1.17 11.25
CA PRO A 93 -18.56 0.55 11.19
C PRO A 93 -17.58 1.36 10.34
N PRO A 94 -16.29 1.48 10.73
CA PRO A 94 -15.25 1.99 9.85
C PRO A 94 -15.18 1.19 8.54
N VAL A 95 -14.70 1.85 7.48
CA VAL A 95 -14.42 1.21 6.18
C VAL A 95 -12.92 1.15 5.97
N PHE A 96 -12.40 -0.05 5.74
CA PHE A 96 -11.02 -0.30 5.34
C PHE A 96 -10.98 -0.58 3.84
N TYR A 97 -10.37 0.33 3.08
CA TYR A 97 -10.13 0.16 1.66
C TYR A 97 -8.75 -0.48 1.48
N PHE A 98 -8.71 -1.78 1.17
CA PHE A 98 -7.47 -2.54 1.02
C PHE A 98 -6.96 -2.55 -0.42
N GLU A 99 -5.64 -2.61 -0.56
CA GLU A 99 -4.97 -2.76 -1.85
C GLU A 99 -4.85 -4.24 -2.22
N GLN A 100 -5.53 -4.65 -3.29
CA GLN A 100 -5.64 -6.05 -3.73
C GLN A 100 -4.28 -6.69 -4.07
N GLU A 101 -3.32 -5.88 -4.53
CA GLU A 101 -1.94 -6.32 -4.85
C GLU A 101 -1.10 -6.64 -3.60
N LEU A 102 -1.53 -6.15 -2.43
CA LEU A 102 -0.85 -6.32 -1.14
C LEU A 102 -1.59 -7.29 -0.20
N THR A 103 -2.62 -7.99 -0.70
CA THR A 103 -3.31 -9.06 0.01
C THR A 103 -2.38 -10.25 0.25
N PHE A 104 -2.13 -10.60 1.51
CA PHE A 104 -1.30 -11.73 1.89
C PHE A 104 -2.13 -12.75 2.72
N PRO A 105 -2.43 -13.96 2.21
CA PRO A 105 -3.16 -14.97 2.99
C PRO A 105 -2.28 -15.50 4.14
N ILE A 106 -2.87 -15.65 5.33
CA ILE A 106 -2.17 -16.16 6.52
C ILE A 106 -2.56 -17.62 6.80
N ALA A 107 -3.85 -17.87 7.04
CA ALA A 107 -4.35 -19.15 7.54
C ALA A 107 -5.87 -19.29 7.33
N ASP A 108 -6.39 -20.48 7.60
CA ASP A 108 -7.79 -20.67 8.00
C ASP A 108 -8.07 -19.99 9.35
N SER A 109 -9.31 -19.53 9.54
CA SER A 109 -9.75 -18.96 10.83
C SER A 109 -10.00 -20.06 11.87
N GLU A 110 -10.49 -21.23 11.43
CA GLU A 110 -10.58 -22.41 12.28
C GLU A 110 -9.18 -22.88 12.72
N GLY A 111 -9.01 -23.07 14.04
CA GLY A 111 -7.73 -23.53 14.62
C GLY A 111 -6.64 -22.45 14.74
N TYR A 112 -6.90 -21.19 14.36
CA TYR A 112 -5.93 -20.12 14.52
C TYR A 112 -5.85 -19.63 15.98
N LEU A 113 -4.80 -20.05 16.70
CA LEU A 113 -4.65 -19.80 18.15
C LEU A 113 -4.06 -18.43 18.51
N ILE A 114 -3.62 -17.63 17.54
CA ILE A 114 -2.93 -16.35 17.81
C ILE A 114 -3.95 -15.21 17.83
N SER A 115 -4.05 -14.51 18.95
CA SER A 115 -4.90 -13.31 19.06
C SER A 115 -4.52 -12.23 18.03
N LEU A 116 -5.53 -11.82 17.25
CA LEU A 116 -5.44 -10.69 16.32
C LEU A 116 -5.46 -9.34 17.04
N ALA A 117 -5.74 -9.31 18.35
CA ALA A 117 -5.85 -8.07 19.11
C ALA A 117 -4.56 -7.26 19.09
N ASN A 118 -4.72 -5.94 18.92
CA ASN A 118 -3.63 -4.97 18.90
C ASN A 118 -2.58 -5.23 17.78
N LYS A 119 -2.90 -6.02 16.74
CA LYS A 119 -2.03 -6.27 15.57
C LYS A 119 -2.29 -5.34 14.39
N ALA A 120 -3.29 -4.46 14.50
CA ALA A 120 -3.62 -3.47 13.47
C ALA A 120 -2.70 -2.24 13.57
N GLY A 121 -1.52 -2.32 12.95
CA GLY A 121 -0.56 -1.21 12.88
C GLY A 121 -1.04 -0.12 11.93
N CYS A 122 -1.03 1.14 12.37
CA CYS A 122 -1.58 2.26 11.61
C CYS A 122 -0.64 3.46 11.56
N TYR A 123 -0.78 4.29 10.53
CA TYR A 123 0.02 5.50 10.34
C TYR A 123 -0.71 6.49 9.43
N GLY A 124 -0.45 7.78 9.59
CA GLY A 124 -1.04 8.78 8.71
C GLY A 124 -0.67 10.20 9.07
N PHE A 125 -0.78 11.10 8.09
CA PHE A 125 -0.78 12.53 8.36
C PHE A 125 -2.12 12.91 9.00
N GLY A 126 -2.10 13.97 9.80
CA GLY A 126 -3.32 14.55 10.39
C GLY A 126 -3.04 15.83 11.16
N VAL A 127 -4.08 16.63 11.34
CA VAL A 127 -4.00 17.91 12.07
C VAL A 127 -4.43 17.69 13.52
N VAL A 128 -3.58 18.04 14.48
CA VAL A 128 -3.93 18.00 15.91
C VAL A 128 -5.05 18.99 16.20
N ILE A 129 -6.17 18.53 16.75
CA ILE A 129 -7.32 19.39 17.07
C ILE A 129 -7.51 19.64 18.57
N SER A 130 -7.06 18.72 19.43
CA SER A 130 -7.04 18.89 20.87
C SER A 130 -6.01 17.96 21.50
N LYS A 131 -5.51 18.34 22.68
CA LYS A 131 -4.72 17.45 23.53
C LYS A 131 -5.07 17.64 25.00
N ALA A 132 -4.98 16.58 25.78
CA ALA A 132 -5.13 16.59 27.23
C ALA A 132 -4.15 15.59 27.84
N GLU A 133 -3.58 15.92 29.00
CA GLU A 133 -2.87 14.93 29.81
C GLU A 133 -3.86 14.20 30.72
N GLU A 134 -3.67 12.89 30.84
CA GLU A 134 -4.48 12.00 31.67
C GLU A 134 -3.55 11.07 32.46
N LYS A 135 -3.87 10.77 33.71
CA LYS A 135 -3.09 9.82 34.51
C LYS A 135 -3.16 8.43 33.88
N ASP A 136 -2.05 7.69 33.91
CA ASP A 136 -2.06 6.31 33.43
C ASP A 136 -2.56 5.35 34.51
N ASP A 137 -3.88 5.19 34.61
CA ASP A 137 -4.53 4.28 35.56
C ASP A 137 -4.31 2.78 35.24
N SER A 138 -3.38 2.46 34.31
CA SER A 138 -3.04 1.08 33.91
C SER A 138 -2.28 0.30 34.98
N SER A 139 -1.66 0.99 35.93
CA SER A 139 -0.97 0.38 37.08
C SER A 139 -0.99 1.32 38.28
N ALA A 140 -1.22 0.78 39.48
CA ALA A 140 -1.09 1.51 40.74
C ALA A 140 0.33 2.06 41.00
N THR A 141 1.35 1.60 40.26
CA THR A 141 2.72 2.09 40.32
C THR A 141 3.06 3.11 39.22
N SER A 142 2.14 3.44 38.34
CA SER A 142 2.38 4.45 37.31
C SER A 142 2.44 5.85 37.91
N THR A 143 3.51 6.57 37.61
CA THR A 143 3.76 7.95 38.07
C THR A 143 3.74 8.98 36.95
N PHE A 144 3.42 8.56 35.72
CA PHE A 144 3.43 9.41 34.54
C PHE A 144 2.03 9.61 33.93
N ASN A 145 1.79 10.81 33.42
CA ASN A 145 0.60 11.12 32.62
C ASN A 145 0.82 10.69 31.17
N ASN A 146 -0.17 10.09 30.54
CA ASN A 146 -0.21 9.99 29.08
C ASN A 146 -0.73 11.29 28.48
N LEU A 147 -0.40 11.54 27.21
CA LEU A 147 -1.05 12.57 26.42
C LEU A 147 -2.09 11.91 25.51
N LEU A 148 -3.36 12.24 25.73
CA LEU A 148 -4.42 11.97 24.76
C LEU A 148 -4.44 13.10 23.74
N VAL A 149 -4.23 12.76 22.47
CA VAL A 149 -4.27 13.70 21.34
C VAL A 149 -5.39 13.29 20.41
N LYS A 150 -6.29 14.21 20.07
CA LYS A 150 -7.25 14.00 18.98
C LYS A 150 -6.69 14.62 17.72
N ILE A 151 -6.60 13.81 16.67
CA ILE A 151 -6.05 14.21 15.37
C ILE A 151 -7.14 14.04 14.32
N ARG A 152 -7.31 15.08 13.50
CA ARG A 152 -8.24 15.10 12.39
C ARG A 152 -7.55 14.59 11.14
N HIS A 153 -8.14 13.55 10.55
CA HIS A 153 -7.81 13.01 9.25
C HIS A 153 -8.82 13.51 8.21
N THR A 154 -8.41 13.52 6.95
CA THR A 154 -9.23 13.95 5.81
C THR A 154 -8.87 13.09 4.61
N ASP A 155 -9.85 12.45 3.99
CA ASP A 155 -9.63 11.59 2.82
C ASP A 155 -10.81 11.69 1.86
N TYR A 156 -10.69 11.10 0.67
CA TYR A 156 -11.78 10.94 -0.28
C TYR A 156 -12.50 9.60 -0.05
N ASP A 157 -13.78 9.66 0.31
CA ASP A 157 -14.62 8.48 0.39
C ASP A 157 -15.21 8.14 -0.98
N VAL A 158 -14.89 6.96 -1.49
CA VAL A 158 -15.32 6.49 -2.83
C VAL A 158 -16.81 6.21 -2.87
N GLN A 159 -17.40 5.79 -1.73
CA GLN A 159 -18.81 5.45 -1.62
C GLN A 159 -19.69 6.71 -1.68
N THR A 160 -19.41 7.72 -0.84
CA THR A 160 -20.13 9.01 -0.88
C THR A 160 -19.63 9.97 -1.97
N ARG A 161 -18.53 9.64 -2.67
CA ARG A 161 -17.85 10.45 -3.69
C ARG A 161 -17.48 11.87 -3.20
N ASN A 162 -17.12 11.96 -1.93
CA ASN A 162 -16.89 13.24 -1.25
C ASN A 162 -15.61 13.18 -0.42
N SER A 163 -14.99 14.33 -0.19
CA SER A 163 -13.97 14.43 0.85
C SER A 163 -14.66 14.45 2.20
N VAL A 164 -14.27 13.50 3.05
CA VAL A 164 -14.76 13.33 4.42
C VAL A 164 -13.66 13.70 5.40
N SER A 165 -14.05 14.07 6.61
CA SER A 165 -13.14 14.28 7.72
C SER A 165 -13.62 13.50 8.93
N PHE A 166 -12.66 12.96 9.68
CA PHE A 166 -12.91 12.20 10.88
C PHE A 166 -11.74 12.37 11.86
N ILE A 167 -11.95 11.94 13.08
CA ILE A 167 -11.07 12.14 14.21
C ILE A 167 -10.67 10.76 14.75
N VAL A 168 -9.39 10.61 15.07
CA VAL A 168 -8.84 9.45 15.79
C VAL A 168 -8.19 9.96 17.08
N GLN A 169 -8.38 9.22 18.18
CA GLN A 169 -7.75 9.51 19.45
C GLN A 169 -6.46 8.70 19.59
N TYR A 170 -5.35 9.38 19.85
CA TYR A 170 -4.04 8.80 20.06
C TYR A 170 -3.65 8.89 21.53
N LYS A 171 -3.35 7.76 22.17
CA LYS A 171 -2.71 7.69 23.49
C LYS A 171 -1.20 7.67 23.27
N VAL A 172 -0.52 8.74 23.67
CA VAL A 172 0.94 8.86 23.65
C VAL A 172 1.45 8.56 25.06
N ALA A 173 2.30 7.54 25.20
CA ALA A 173 2.73 7.07 26.51
C ALA A 173 3.60 8.12 27.25
N GLY A 174 3.30 8.34 28.53
CA GLY A 174 4.11 9.20 29.42
C GLY A 174 5.45 8.61 29.87
N ASN A 175 5.81 7.44 29.37
CA ASN A 175 7.07 6.79 29.71
C ASN A 175 8.28 7.51 29.07
N ARG A 176 9.49 7.10 29.48
CA ARG A 176 10.77 7.70 29.04
C ARG A 176 10.96 7.78 27.52
N ASN A 177 10.26 6.96 26.74
CA ASN A 177 10.42 6.89 25.29
C ASN A 177 9.63 7.99 24.57
N LEU A 178 8.40 8.27 25.00
CA LEU A 178 7.48 9.17 24.27
C LEU A 178 7.10 10.46 25.02
N ALA A 179 7.31 10.57 26.34
CA ALA A 179 7.00 11.80 27.09
C ALA A 179 7.62 13.08 26.48
N LYS A 180 8.86 12.99 26.00
CA LYS A 180 9.57 14.11 25.35
C LYS A 180 8.89 14.59 24.05
N THR A 181 8.00 13.79 23.46
CA THR A 181 7.27 14.15 22.23
C THR A 181 6.02 15.00 22.49
N PHE A 182 5.57 15.16 23.74
CA PHE A 182 4.32 15.86 24.07
C PHE A 182 4.27 17.32 23.56
N GLY A 183 5.44 17.98 23.47
CA GLY A 183 5.58 19.34 22.92
C GLY A 183 5.45 19.43 21.40
N LEU A 184 5.57 18.32 20.67
CA LEU A 184 5.42 18.27 19.21
C LEU A 184 3.95 18.42 18.81
N PHE A 185 3.05 17.83 19.59
CA PHE A 185 1.60 17.96 19.43
C PHE A 185 1.13 19.36 19.83
N GLN A 186 0.92 20.23 18.86
CA GLN A 186 0.36 21.57 19.04
C GLN A 186 -0.93 21.67 18.23
N VAL A 187 -1.99 22.27 18.79
CA VAL A 187 -3.27 22.39 18.09
C VAL A 187 -3.09 23.21 16.79
N GLY A 188 -3.67 22.72 15.70
CA GLY A 188 -3.48 23.26 14.35
C GLY A 188 -2.23 22.76 13.63
N ARG A 189 -1.33 22.02 14.30
CA ARG A 189 -0.14 21.45 13.68
C ARG A 189 -0.45 20.14 12.96
N GLU A 190 0.05 20.03 11.74
CA GLU A 190 0.08 18.77 11.00
C GLU A 190 1.23 17.89 11.51
N VAL A 191 0.95 16.62 11.72
CA VAL A 191 1.92 15.60 12.16
C VAL A 191 1.71 14.32 11.36
N LEU A 192 2.80 13.59 11.10
CA LEU A 192 2.76 12.18 10.75
C LEU A 192 2.82 11.40 12.06
N ILE A 193 1.83 10.57 12.34
CA ILE A 193 1.80 9.71 13.53
C ILE A 193 1.73 8.25 13.12
N SER A 194 2.40 7.37 13.86
CA SER A 194 2.29 5.91 13.73
C SER A 194 1.96 5.26 15.07
N GLY A 195 1.31 4.10 15.02
CA GLY A 195 0.84 3.39 16.20
C GLY A 195 0.18 2.06 15.87
N TYR A 196 -0.65 1.57 16.77
CA TYR A 196 -1.58 0.47 16.51
C TYR A 196 -2.97 0.78 17.08
N ILE A 197 -4.02 0.34 16.38
CA ILE A 197 -5.40 0.46 16.85
C ILE A 197 -5.54 -0.45 18.09
N ALA A 198 -5.94 0.16 19.19
CA ALA A 198 -5.93 -0.43 20.53
C ALA A 198 -7.29 -0.30 21.26
N GLY A 199 -8.30 0.28 20.61
CA GLY A 199 -9.61 0.47 21.20
C GLY A 199 -10.59 1.24 20.31
N TYR A 200 -11.81 1.40 20.83
CA TYR A 200 -12.85 2.24 20.25
C TYR A 200 -13.66 2.92 21.36
N ASN A 201 -13.69 4.25 21.36
CA ASN A 201 -14.57 5.01 22.22
C ASN A 201 -15.99 4.96 21.65
N ILE A 202 -16.88 4.21 22.32
CA ILE A 202 -18.27 4.00 21.87
C ILE A 202 -19.08 5.31 21.91
N GLU A 203 -18.87 6.17 22.91
CA GLU A 203 -19.64 7.42 23.10
C GLU A 203 -19.34 8.46 22.02
N GLN A 204 -18.07 8.57 21.62
CA GLN A 204 -17.58 9.53 20.62
C GLN A 204 -17.36 8.90 19.24
N HIS A 205 -17.72 7.62 19.10
CA HIS A 205 -17.57 6.81 17.89
C HIS A 205 -16.13 6.89 17.30
N MET A 206 -15.12 6.80 18.16
CA MET A 206 -13.75 7.20 17.81
C MET A 206 -12.76 6.04 17.97
N LEU A 207 -12.03 5.71 16.90
CA LEU A 207 -10.89 4.80 16.98
C LEU A 207 -9.87 5.33 18.01
N GLN A 208 -9.35 4.43 18.82
CA GLN A 208 -8.27 4.70 19.76
C GLN A 208 -6.99 3.99 19.30
N VAL A 209 -5.90 4.73 19.24
CA VAL A 209 -4.59 4.26 18.77
C VAL A 209 -3.56 4.48 19.87
N ASN A 210 -2.78 3.45 20.19
CA ASN A 210 -1.56 3.63 20.99
C ASN A 210 -0.44 4.09 20.06
N ALA A 211 0.07 5.30 20.29
CA ALA A 211 1.12 5.90 19.46
C ALA A 211 2.48 5.23 19.72
N LEU A 212 3.23 4.98 18.65
CA LEU A 212 4.58 4.41 18.68
C LEU A 212 5.63 5.41 18.21
N SER A 213 5.29 6.30 17.27
CA SER A 213 6.17 7.41 16.85
C SER A 213 5.38 8.60 16.31
N VAL A 214 6.03 9.76 16.28
CA VAL A 214 5.51 10.98 15.66
C VAL A 214 6.65 11.70 14.93
N SER A 215 6.33 12.26 13.77
CA SER A 215 7.19 13.11 12.98
C SER A 215 6.45 14.39 12.60
N LEU A 216 7.16 15.51 12.54
CA LEU A 216 6.59 16.77 12.05
C LEU A 216 6.61 16.78 10.52
N SER A 217 5.51 17.16 9.88
CA SER A 217 5.47 17.33 8.42
C SER A 217 6.25 18.58 7.95
N SER A 218 6.37 19.58 8.83
CA SER A 218 7.19 20.78 8.62
C SER A 218 8.27 20.91 9.70
N GLY A 219 9.52 20.87 9.25
CA GLY A 219 10.72 21.13 10.05
C GLY A 219 11.58 22.19 9.36
N TYR A 220 12.34 22.96 10.15
CA TYR A 220 13.22 24.01 9.64
C TYR A 220 14.42 23.40 8.90
N SER A 221 14.45 23.54 7.57
CA SER A 221 15.62 23.20 6.76
C SER A 221 16.66 24.34 6.81
N SER A 222 17.38 24.45 7.94
CA SER A 222 18.73 25.01 7.88
C SER A 222 19.60 24.05 7.07
N SER A 223 19.75 24.35 5.78
CA SER A 223 20.66 23.65 4.88
C SER A 223 22.11 23.92 5.30
N SER A 224 22.67 23.07 6.16
CA SER A 224 24.06 23.16 6.58
C SER A 224 24.66 21.78 6.86
N ALA A 225 25.77 21.50 6.18
CA ALA A 225 26.66 20.34 6.32
C ALA A 225 26.08 18.96 5.94
N ALA A 226 26.34 18.54 4.71
CA ALA A 226 26.55 17.12 4.41
C ALA A 226 27.86 16.66 5.06
N VAL A 227 27.88 15.49 5.68
CA VAL A 227 29.08 14.87 6.25
C VAL A 227 29.21 13.48 5.64
N ASN A 228 30.27 13.26 4.86
CA ASN A 228 30.58 11.98 4.25
C ASN A 228 31.15 11.02 5.31
N ALA A 229 30.77 9.75 5.24
CA ALA A 229 31.43 8.65 5.95
C ALA A 229 31.38 7.39 5.07
N ALA A 230 32.46 6.63 5.03
CA ALA A 230 32.63 5.42 4.22
C ALA A 230 32.66 4.15 5.09
N GLU A 231 32.36 3.00 4.49
CA GLU A 231 32.43 1.67 5.11
C GLU A 231 33.51 0.77 4.43
N PRO A 232 34.05 -0.27 5.12
CA PRO A 232 35.16 -1.11 4.64
C PRO A 232 34.76 -2.52 4.13
N SER A 233 35.72 -3.25 3.53
CA SER A 233 35.45 -4.43 2.67
C SER A 233 35.86 -5.84 3.19
N PRO A 234 35.69 -6.98 2.46
CA PRO A 234 34.77 -8.07 2.90
C PRO A 234 35.38 -9.49 2.95
N VAL A 235 34.55 -10.53 3.24
CA VAL A 235 34.89 -11.96 3.06
C VAL A 235 33.69 -12.75 2.48
N ALA A 236 33.94 -13.65 1.52
CA ALA A 236 32.91 -14.31 0.71
C ALA A 236 32.52 -15.74 1.16
N GLY A 237 31.29 -16.18 0.83
CA GLY A 237 30.83 -17.58 1.04
C GLY A 237 29.43 -17.91 0.46
N ASN A 238 29.35 -18.93 -0.40
CA ASN A 238 28.16 -19.34 -1.17
C ASN A 238 26.91 -19.74 -0.34
N ARG A 239 25.69 -19.33 -0.79
CA ARG A 239 24.55 -20.25 -1.18
C ARG A 239 23.19 -19.56 -1.45
N ARG A 240 22.48 -20.08 -2.48
CA ARG A 240 21.02 -20.02 -2.79
C ARG A 240 20.16 -19.03 -1.98
N ARG A 241 20.08 -17.77 -2.44
CA ARG A 241 18.99 -16.82 -2.16
C ARG A 241 18.71 -16.00 -3.44
N PRO A 242 17.48 -15.47 -3.66
CA PRO A 242 17.26 -14.44 -4.67
C PRO A 242 18.12 -13.21 -4.36
N ILE A 243 18.40 -12.37 -5.37
CA ILE A 243 19.36 -11.26 -5.34
C ILE A 243 19.22 -10.46 -4.02
N GLN A 244 20.19 -10.65 -3.14
CA GLN A 244 20.33 -9.93 -1.89
C GLN A 244 21.21 -8.71 -2.17
N ILE A 245 20.69 -7.51 -1.92
CA ILE A 245 21.52 -6.30 -1.94
C ILE A 245 22.25 -6.29 -0.61
N ASP A 246 23.43 -6.90 -0.59
CA ASP A 246 24.38 -6.78 0.50
C ASP A 246 25.17 -5.49 0.28
N PHE A 247 25.13 -4.58 1.26
CA PHE A 247 25.89 -3.32 1.23
C PHE A 247 27.38 -3.52 1.54
N GLY A 248 27.87 -4.75 1.36
CA GLY A 248 29.27 -5.13 1.46
C GLY A 248 30.06 -4.64 0.25
N SER A 249 30.34 -3.32 0.26
CA SER A 249 31.70 -2.78 0.14
C SER A 249 32.46 -3.03 -1.17
N ASP A 250 32.49 -2.00 -2.02
CA ASP A 250 33.41 -1.90 -3.16
C ASP A 250 34.82 -1.52 -2.69
N GLU A 251 35.83 -2.33 -3.01
CA GLU A 251 37.24 -1.90 -2.99
C GLU A 251 37.93 -2.29 -4.30
N GLU A 252 38.14 -1.29 -5.17
CA GLU A 252 39.24 -1.32 -6.12
C GLU A 252 40.54 -0.97 -5.37
N ASN A 253 41.57 -1.80 -5.53
CA ASN A 253 42.95 -1.32 -5.49
C ASN A 253 43.73 -2.03 -6.59
N GLY A 254 44.05 -1.28 -7.64
CA GLY A 254 45.09 -1.68 -8.57
C GLY A 254 46.45 -1.28 -8.01
N ASP A 255 47.37 -2.25 -7.94
CA ASP A 255 48.67 -2.12 -8.57
C ASP A 255 49.43 -3.45 -8.44
N ASP A 256 49.56 -4.17 -9.55
CA ASP A 256 50.78 -4.94 -9.79
C ASP A 256 51.14 -4.85 -11.27
N ALA A 257 52.39 -4.47 -11.55
CA ALA A 257 52.81 -4.05 -12.87
C ALA A 257 53.15 -5.27 -13.76
N PRO A 258 52.79 -5.27 -15.06
CA PRO A 258 53.04 -6.42 -15.92
C PRO A 258 54.54 -6.55 -16.26
N GLN A 259 55.21 -7.56 -15.69
CA GLN A 259 56.50 -8.02 -16.21
C GLN A 259 56.29 -8.88 -17.47
N VAL A 260 56.69 -8.35 -18.61
CA VAL A 260 57.04 -9.11 -19.82
C VAL A 260 58.50 -9.61 -19.67
N PRO A 261 58.95 -10.72 -20.30
CA PRO A 261 59.34 -10.58 -21.72
C PRO A 261 59.34 -11.85 -22.63
N VAL A 262 59.45 -11.57 -23.93
CA VAL A 262 59.90 -12.41 -25.08
C VAL A 262 59.07 -13.64 -25.52
N GLY A 263 58.53 -13.54 -26.75
CA GLY A 263 58.08 -14.66 -27.58
C GLY A 263 57.89 -14.21 -29.04
N THR A 264 58.86 -14.49 -29.91
CA THR A 264 59.03 -13.90 -31.25
C THR A 264 58.04 -14.42 -32.30
N SER A 265 57.44 -13.56 -33.15
CA SER A 265 57.79 -13.46 -34.60
C SER A 265 56.70 -12.91 -35.55
N ASN A 266 57.17 -12.07 -36.48
CA ASN A 266 56.75 -11.84 -37.88
C ASN A 266 55.49 -11.02 -38.26
N PHE A 267 55.78 -9.90 -38.93
CA PHE A 267 54.94 -9.09 -39.83
C PHE A 267 54.41 -9.88 -41.05
N VAL A 268 53.30 -9.39 -41.66
CA VAL A 268 53.23 -8.95 -43.09
C VAL A 268 52.12 -7.87 -43.25
N GLN A 269 52.34 -6.91 -44.15
CA GLN A 269 51.48 -5.79 -44.61
C GLN A 269 50.83 -6.18 -45.97
N GLN A 270 49.68 -5.70 -46.45
CA GLN A 270 49.37 -4.33 -46.96
C GLN A 270 47.93 -4.27 -47.58
N THR A 271 47.48 -3.07 -48.01
CA THR A 271 46.15 -2.64 -48.52
C THR A 271 46.11 -2.55 -50.09
N PRO A 272 45.28 -1.75 -50.85
CA PRO A 272 43.99 -1.01 -50.69
C PRO A 272 43.00 -1.07 -51.93
N GLN A 273 42.07 -0.08 -52.06
CA GLN A 273 41.35 0.50 -53.26
C GLN A 273 39.93 -0.02 -53.62
N GLU A 274 38.87 0.83 -53.56
CA GLU A 274 38.24 1.72 -54.60
C GLU A 274 37.21 0.96 -55.48
N ASP A 275 36.09 1.49 -56.00
CA ASP A 275 35.74 2.86 -56.41
C ASP A 275 34.20 3.11 -56.50
N ASN A 276 33.76 4.25 -57.07
CA ASN A 276 32.35 4.72 -57.21
C ASN A 276 32.05 5.11 -58.71
N PRO A 277 31.14 6.03 -59.16
CA PRO A 277 29.98 6.74 -58.57
C PRO A 277 28.67 6.77 -59.45
N ALA A 278 27.64 7.51 -58.97
CA ALA A 278 26.56 8.21 -59.73
C ALA A 278 25.37 7.38 -60.32
N ALA A 279 24.15 7.92 -60.55
CA ALA A 279 23.64 9.30 -60.51
C ALA A 279 22.13 9.44 -60.12
N LEU A 280 21.72 10.69 -59.89
CA LEU A 280 20.39 11.20 -59.48
C LEU A 280 19.18 10.85 -60.39
N GLN A 281 17.96 10.94 -59.83
CA GLN A 281 16.97 11.93 -60.32
C GLN A 281 15.88 12.31 -59.28
N THR A 282 15.40 13.55 -59.39
CA THR A 282 14.33 14.20 -58.59
C THR A 282 13.23 14.68 -59.52
N ASP A 283 11.98 14.80 -59.05
CA ASP A 283 11.13 15.91 -59.51
C ASP A 283 9.96 16.26 -58.57
N LEU A 284 9.48 17.52 -58.67
CA LEU A 284 8.43 18.11 -57.83
C LEU A 284 7.12 18.37 -58.59
N ALA A 285 5.98 18.30 -57.88
CA ALA A 285 4.80 19.15 -58.17
C ALA A 285 3.94 19.37 -56.91
N SER A 286 3.28 20.53 -56.81
CA SER A 286 2.58 20.99 -55.59
C SER A 286 1.08 21.21 -55.78
N THR A 287 0.27 21.06 -54.71
CA THR A 287 -0.86 21.98 -54.45
C THR A 287 -1.21 22.03 -52.95
N ARG A 288 -1.80 23.14 -52.48
CA ARG A 288 -2.22 23.38 -51.08
C ARG A 288 -3.63 22.84 -50.82
N GLU A 289 -3.92 22.41 -49.58
CA GLU A 289 -4.92 23.02 -48.66
C GLU A 289 -5.19 22.15 -47.40
N THR A 290 -5.61 22.79 -46.30
CA THR A 290 -5.98 22.21 -44.99
C THR A 290 -7.50 22.29 -44.78
N PRO A 291 -8.10 21.78 -43.67
CA PRO A 291 -7.84 20.52 -42.95
C PRO A 291 -9.16 19.74 -42.70
N GLN A 292 -9.16 18.39 -42.64
CA GLN A 292 -10.30 17.64 -42.09
C GLN A 292 -9.90 16.36 -41.34
N ALA A 293 -10.49 16.16 -40.17
CA ALA A 293 -10.22 15.02 -39.28
C ALA A 293 -10.92 13.74 -39.76
N PRO A 294 -10.28 12.56 -39.69
CA PRO A 294 -10.94 11.28 -39.90
C PRO A 294 -11.22 10.55 -38.58
N GLN A 295 -12.50 10.45 -38.22
CA GLN A 295 -12.96 9.31 -37.42
C GLN A 295 -12.68 8.01 -38.20
N LYS A 296 -11.99 7.02 -37.62
CA LYS A 296 -12.07 5.63 -38.12
C LYS A 296 -12.22 4.60 -37.02
N LYS A 297 -13.42 4.01 -37.02
CA LYS A 297 -13.77 2.69 -36.48
C LYS A 297 -12.61 1.70 -36.68
N ARG A 298 -12.23 0.95 -35.64
CA ARG A 298 -11.46 -0.30 -35.82
C ARG A 298 -12.41 -1.49 -35.96
N LYS A 299 -12.04 -2.37 -36.88
CA LYS A 299 -12.86 -3.45 -37.44
C LYS A 299 -12.54 -4.74 -36.70
N HIS A 300 -13.55 -5.45 -36.21
CA HIS A 300 -13.35 -6.72 -35.50
C HIS A 300 -13.12 -7.84 -36.53
N THR A 301 -11.98 -8.52 -36.47
CA THR A 301 -11.75 -9.73 -37.26
C THR A 301 -12.13 -10.95 -36.42
N LYS A 302 -13.09 -11.74 -36.90
CA LYS A 302 -13.44 -13.03 -36.29
C LYS A 302 -12.36 -14.06 -36.62
N ARG A 303 -11.98 -14.90 -35.64
CA ARG A 303 -11.44 -16.24 -35.92
C ARG A 303 -12.47 -17.25 -35.41
N ASN A 304 -12.88 -18.15 -36.29
CA ASN A 304 -13.98 -19.08 -36.05
C ASN A 304 -13.39 -20.48 -35.80
N THR A 305 -13.74 -21.09 -34.66
CA THR A 305 -13.49 -22.52 -34.42
C THR A 305 -14.75 -23.11 -33.83
N GLN A 306 -15.33 -24.07 -34.54
CA GLN A 306 -16.66 -24.61 -34.29
C GLN A 306 -16.53 -26.01 -33.66
N PRO A 307 -17.21 -26.32 -32.54
CA PRO A 307 -17.33 -27.68 -32.05
C PRO A 307 -18.50 -28.40 -32.73
N THR A 308 -18.29 -29.66 -33.11
CA THR A 308 -19.32 -30.57 -33.63
C THR A 308 -19.87 -31.40 -32.45
N PRO A 309 -21.18 -31.69 -32.37
CA PRO A 309 -21.78 -32.26 -31.16
C PRO A 309 -21.71 -33.79 -31.11
N GLU A 310 -21.70 -34.36 -29.90
CA GLU A 310 -21.90 -35.80 -29.71
C GLU A 310 -22.98 -36.12 -28.66
N LYS A 311 -23.64 -37.26 -28.89
CA LYS A 311 -24.98 -37.67 -28.45
C LYS A 311 -25.26 -37.70 -26.94
N VAL A 312 -26.49 -37.32 -26.63
CA VAL A 312 -27.27 -37.83 -25.47
C VAL A 312 -27.87 -39.21 -25.82
N PRO A 313 -27.88 -40.17 -24.89
CA PRO A 313 -28.94 -41.16 -24.76
C PRO A 313 -29.76 -40.92 -23.49
N ALA A 314 -31.07 -41.20 -23.55
CA ALA A 314 -32.04 -40.86 -22.52
C ALA A 314 -32.59 -42.10 -21.77
N LEU A 315 -32.95 -41.89 -20.50
CA LEU A 315 -33.89 -42.63 -19.64
C LEU A 315 -33.85 -44.18 -19.59
N VAL A 316 -33.76 -44.70 -18.35
CA VAL A 316 -34.82 -45.56 -17.77
C VAL A 316 -35.09 -45.09 -16.33
N THR A 317 -36.35 -45.16 -15.88
CA THR A 317 -36.84 -44.75 -14.55
C THR A 317 -36.96 -45.93 -13.57
N ASP A 318 -37.55 -45.66 -12.41
CA ASP A 318 -38.07 -46.62 -11.41
C ASP A 318 -37.06 -47.27 -10.44
N SER A 319 -37.39 -47.53 -9.17
CA SER A 319 -38.52 -47.07 -8.32
C SER A 319 -38.25 -47.40 -6.85
N SER A 320 -38.56 -46.47 -5.94
CA SER A 320 -39.12 -46.66 -4.57
C SER A 320 -38.49 -47.63 -3.52
N ILE A 321 -38.67 -47.26 -2.23
CA ILE A 321 -38.83 -48.10 -1.00
C ILE A 321 -37.70 -48.04 0.08
N VAL A 322 -38.17 -47.75 1.32
CA VAL A 322 -37.52 -47.56 2.65
C VAL A 322 -36.52 -46.41 2.78
#